data_AF-A0A484BWF3-F1
#
_entry.id   AF-A0A484BWF3-F1
#
_cell.length_a   1.000
_cell.length_b   1.000
_cell.length_c   1.000
_cell.angle_alpha   90.00
_cell.angle_beta   90.00
_cell.angle_gamma   90.00
#
_symmetry.space_group_name_H-M   'P 1'
#
loop_
_entity.id
_entity.type
_entity.pdbx_description
1 polymer ?
#
loop_
_entity_poly.entity_id
_entity_poly.type
_entity_poly.pdbx_seq_one_letter_code
_entity_poly.pdbx_strand_id
1 'polypeptide(L)'
;MPAPKIQSNQIEKSATKRNPLYVNPELKGLIVELMLPRFETLRTIVSTRFVSEAEIENDKDDADDDWWPDYSIHSDMHYMTEMNGLMHLILNGLRGMTDELQAIGAKFQAFIWDKFKPDQSAKKVAAAKSAEEKEKEDDLDRYLLAQSLIKDMVTFVTCCSRQCTKLLKQRKGYLERASETKDTEDRIRLKVFDERSFTELHGRMISLKSFVQDFCNLFESEWSSSNPQNSSVVSPTKKISTQLVASSTNAIQAEMQQQQQQQQQQQQQRVEQQQQLSAERGALSAQH
;
A
#
# COMPACT_ATOMS: atom_id res chain seq x y z
N MET A 1 6.96 -46.89 6.45
CA MET A 1 7.79 -45.69 6.70
C MET A 1 6.86 -44.51 6.85
N PRO A 2 6.61 -43.96 8.05
CA PRO A 2 5.83 -42.74 8.19
C PRO A 2 6.67 -41.53 7.80
N ALA A 3 6.04 -40.56 7.14
CA ALA A 3 6.67 -39.32 6.67
C ALA A 3 7.22 -38.48 7.84
N PRO A 4 8.37 -37.79 7.66
CA PRO A 4 8.92 -36.94 8.71
C PRO A 4 8.03 -35.70 8.88
N LYS A 5 7.64 -35.43 10.13
CA LYS A 5 6.99 -34.18 10.53
C LYS A 5 7.94 -33.02 10.23
N ILE A 6 7.57 -32.20 9.26
CA ILE A 6 8.18 -30.88 9.06
C ILE A 6 7.88 -30.06 10.32
N GLN A 7 8.92 -29.81 11.12
CA GLN A 7 8.87 -28.83 12.19
C GLN A 7 8.69 -27.46 11.53
N SER A 8 7.43 -27.03 11.42
CA SER A 8 7.08 -25.67 11.06
C SER A 8 7.77 -24.69 12.03
N ASN A 9 8.47 -23.74 11.44
CA ASN A 9 9.46 -22.86 12.04
C ASN A 9 8.97 -22.18 13.33
N GLN A 10 9.74 -22.35 14.41
CA GLN A 10 9.62 -21.59 15.66
C GLN A 10 9.82 -20.06 15.48
N ILE A 11 10.14 -19.59 14.28
CA ILE A 11 10.41 -18.18 13.98
C ILE A 11 9.13 -17.32 13.94
N GLU A 12 7.96 -17.90 13.63
CA GLU A 12 6.72 -17.12 13.56
C GLU A 12 6.12 -16.79 14.93
N LYS A 13 6.50 -17.50 16.01
CA LYS A 13 5.88 -17.33 17.33
C LYS A 13 6.53 -16.23 18.19
N SER A 14 7.70 -15.69 17.83
CA SER A 14 8.39 -14.64 18.59
C SER A 14 8.07 -13.21 18.13
N ALA A 15 7.25 -13.03 17.09
CA ALA A 15 6.83 -11.72 16.60
C ALA A 15 5.72 -11.07 17.46
N THR A 16 5.24 -11.74 18.50
CA THR A 16 4.10 -11.28 19.30
C THR A 16 4.58 -10.58 20.57
N LYS A 17 4.56 -9.24 20.56
CA LYS A 17 4.95 -8.29 21.62
C LYS A 17 6.44 -8.01 21.78
N ARG A 18 7.02 -7.26 20.83
CA ARG A 18 8.23 -6.46 21.13
C ARG A 18 7.79 -5.20 21.88
N ASN A 19 8.34 -4.97 23.07
CA ASN A 19 8.08 -3.77 23.86
C ASN A 19 8.51 -2.54 23.08
N PRO A 20 7.72 -1.47 22.99
CA PRO A 20 8.07 -0.29 22.21
C PRO A 20 9.35 0.41 22.71
N LEU A 21 10.02 1.13 21.83
CA LEU A 21 11.22 1.90 22.12
C LEU A 21 10.84 3.22 22.79
N TYR A 22 11.33 3.41 24.00
CA TYR A 22 11.11 4.63 24.77
C TYR A 22 12.14 5.70 24.42
N VAL A 23 11.69 6.73 23.72
CA VAL A 23 12.45 7.95 23.41
C VAL A 23 11.98 9.13 24.26
N ASN A 24 12.75 10.21 24.28
CA ASN A 24 12.32 11.43 24.95
C ASN A 24 11.07 12.05 24.26
N PRO A 25 10.25 12.84 24.99
CA PRO A 25 9.01 13.40 24.44
C PRO A 25 9.24 14.30 23.21
N GLU A 26 10.37 15.00 23.15
CA GLU A 26 10.73 15.87 22.04
C GLU A 26 10.94 15.08 20.74
N LEU A 27 11.67 13.96 20.79
CA LEU A 27 11.89 13.10 19.64
C LEU A 27 10.61 12.36 19.24
N LYS A 28 9.81 11.92 20.21
CA LYS A 28 8.48 11.35 19.94
C LYS A 28 7.60 12.37 19.21
N GLY A 29 7.57 13.61 19.67
CA GLY A 29 6.85 14.71 19.04
C GLY A 29 7.31 14.95 17.61
N LEU A 30 8.62 15.01 17.38
CA LEU A 30 9.21 15.19 16.05
C LEU A 30 8.83 14.05 15.09
N ILE A 31 8.88 12.80 15.56
CA ILE A 31 8.51 11.63 14.73
C ILE A 31 7.04 11.74 14.31
N VAL A 32 6.14 12.05 15.25
CA VAL A 32 4.70 12.19 14.94
C VAL A 32 4.46 13.36 13.99
N GLU A 33 5.05 14.53 14.28
CA GLU A 33 4.89 15.75 13.49
C GLU A 33 5.32 15.55 12.02
N LEU A 34 6.45 14.88 11.80
CA LEU A 34 7.00 14.71 10.46
C LEU A 34 6.46 13.49 9.73
N MET A 35 6.26 12.35 10.42
CA MET A 35 5.89 11.10 9.75
C MET A 35 4.39 10.92 9.58
N LEU A 36 3.55 11.49 10.45
CA LEU A 36 2.09 11.33 10.33
C LEU A 36 1.53 11.95 9.04
N PRO A 37 1.89 13.19 8.65
CA PRO A 37 1.43 13.74 7.37
C PRO A 37 1.91 12.93 6.16
N ARG A 38 3.12 12.34 6.25
CA ARG A 38 3.68 11.46 5.21
C ARG A 38 2.88 10.18 5.08
N PHE A 39 2.51 9.58 6.20
CA PHE A 39 1.70 8.39 6.23
C PHE A 39 0.31 8.61 5.60
N GLU A 40 -0.37 9.73 5.91
CA GLU A 40 -1.67 10.05 5.30
C GLU A 40 -1.56 10.30 3.79
N THR A 41 -0.49 10.96 3.36
CA THR A 41 -0.23 11.16 1.93
C THR A 41 0.01 9.82 1.23
N LEU A 42 0.79 8.92 1.83
CA LEU A 42 1.03 7.58 1.31
C LEU A 42 -0.25 6.73 1.31
N ARG A 43 -1.12 6.86 2.32
CA ARG A 43 -2.44 6.21 2.33
C ARG A 43 -3.29 6.67 1.14
N THR A 44 -3.28 7.97 0.85
CA THR A 44 -3.98 8.54 -0.30
C THR A 44 -3.44 7.97 -1.61
N ILE A 45 -2.13 7.96 -1.80
CA ILE A 45 -1.49 7.39 -3.00
C ILE A 45 -1.83 5.91 -3.16
N VAL A 46 -1.70 5.11 -2.09
CA VAL A 46 -1.94 3.66 -2.13
C VAL A 46 -3.42 3.32 -2.35
N SER A 47 -4.34 4.23 -2.04
CA SER A 47 -5.76 4.05 -2.34
C SER A 47 -6.11 4.21 -3.83
N THR A 48 -5.16 4.68 -4.65
CA THR A 48 -5.37 4.80 -6.10
C THR A 48 -5.45 3.42 -6.77
N ARG A 49 -6.31 3.32 -7.79
CA ARG A 49 -6.56 2.13 -8.58
C ARG A 49 -6.46 2.48 -10.05
N PHE A 50 -5.84 1.59 -10.82
CA PHE A 50 -5.82 1.65 -12.27
C PHE A 50 -7.00 0.83 -12.79
N VAL A 51 -7.93 1.46 -13.49
CA VAL A 51 -9.18 0.85 -13.97
C VAL A 51 -9.20 0.95 -15.49
N SER A 52 -9.43 -0.16 -16.17
CA SER A 52 -9.75 -0.13 -17.60
C SER A 52 -11.15 0.45 -17.75
N GLU A 53 -11.31 1.52 -18.51
CA GLU A 53 -12.62 1.95 -18.94
C GLU A 53 -13.00 1.00 -20.08
N ALA A 54 -13.79 -0.02 -19.77
CA ALA A 54 -14.48 -0.75 -20.83
C ALA A 54 -15.27 0.30 -21.60
N GLU A 55 -15.12 0.32 -22.94
CA GLU A 55 -15.85 1.17 -23.86
C GLU A 55 -17.25 1.38 -23.29
N ILE A 56 -17.58 2.62 -22.89
CA ILE A 56 -18.96 2.99 -22.63
C ILE A 56 -19.60 2.96 -24.02
N GLU A 57 -19.91 1.76 -24.48
CA GLU A 57 -20.83 1.46 -25.57
C GLU A 57 -22.15 2.12 -25.15
N ASN A 58 -22.39 3.31 -25.69
CA ASN A 58 -23.59 3.62 -26.45
C ASN A 58 -23.49 5.06 -27.01
N ASP A 59 -23.60 5.14 -28.33
CA ASP A 59 -24.09 6.30 -29.08
C ASP A 59 -23.23 7.57 -29.17
N LYS A 60 -21.97 7.46 -29.62
CA LYS A 60 -21.35 8.56 -30.38
C LYS A 60 -20.63 8.05 -31.61
N ASP A 61 -21.30 8.22 -32.73
CA ASP A 61 -20.87 8.00 -34.11
C ASP A 61 -19.83 9.05 -34.57
N ASP A 62 -18.94 9.48 -33.66
CA ASP A 62 -17.86 10.42 -33.92
C ASP A 62 -16.54 9.64 -33.92
N ALA A 63 -16.26 8.98 -35.04
CA ALA A 63 -15.01 8.24 -35.30
C ALA A 63 -13.73 9.10 -35.25
N ASP A 64 -13.84 10.40 -34.93
CA ASP A 64 -12.75 11.36 -34.82
C ASP A 64 -12.34 11.69 -33.37
N ASP A 65 -13.07 11.25 -32.34
CA ASP A 65 -12.88 11.72 -30.94
C ASP A 65 -12.25 10.71 -29.98
N ASP A 66 -11.94 9.48 -30.40
CA ASP A 66 -11.33 8.46 -29.53
C ASP A 66 -9.79 8.60 -29.47
N TRP A 67 -9.33 9.78 -29.05
CA TRP A 67 -7.91 10.12 -29.03
C TRP A 67 -7.22 9.83 -27.68
N TRP A 68 -7.93 9.54 -26.58
CA TRP A 68 -7.36 9.47 -25.22
C TRP A 68 -8.28 8.79 -24.16
N PRO A 69 -7.72 8.31 -23.03
CA PRO A 69 -7.49 6.90 -22.73
C PRO A 69 -8.73 6.09 -22.25
N ASP A 70 -8.84 4.85 -22.72
CA ASP A 70 -9.73 3.78 -22.24
C ASP A 70 -9.24 3.14 -20.91
N TYR A 71 -8.65 3.97 -20.06
CA TYR A 71 -8.34 3.67 -18.67
C TYR A 71 -8.38 4.95 -17.83
N SER A 72 -8.66 4.80 -16.54
CA SER A 72 -8.67 5.89 -15.56
C SER A 72 -7.99 5.48 -14.26
N ILE A 73 -7.45 6.48 -13.56
CA ILE A 73 -6.83 6.27 -12.25
C ILE A 73 -7.70 6.88 -11.16
N HIS A 74 -8.46 6.05 -10.46
CA HIS A 74 -9.39 6.50 -9.43
C HIS A 74 -8.82 6.34 -8.02
N SER A 75 -9.20 7.22 -7.10
CA SER A 75 -9.06 7.03 -5.65
C SER A 75 -10.30 7.56 -4.95
N ASP A 76 -10.80 6.80 -3.97
CA ASP A 76 -11.91 7.23 -3.11
C ASP A 76 -11.54 8.46 -2.23
N MET A 77 -10.25 8.76 -2.12
CA MET A 77 -9.69 9.82 -1.27
C MET A 77 -9.18 11.02 -2.10
N HIS A 78 -9.02 10.86 -3.42
CA HIS A 78 -8.47 11.89 -4.30
C HIS A 78 -8.94 11.73 -5.74
N TYR A 79 -9.56 12.78 -6.30
CA TYR A 79 -9.94 12.76 -7.71
C TYR A 79 -8.72 12.96 -8.60
N MET A 80 -8.49 11.99 -9.46
CA MET A 80 -7.48 12.01 -10.50
C MET A 80 -8.02 11.18 -11.66
N THR A 81 -7.54 11.47 -12.86
CA THR A 81 -7.99 10.75 -14.06
C THR A 81 -6.83 10.14 -14.82
N GLU A 82 -5.59 10.58 -14.58
CA GLU A 82 -4.45 10.24 -15.43
C GLU A 82 -3.18 9.90 -14.66
N MET A 83 -2.31 9.14 -15.32
CA MET A 83 -1.00 8.73 -14.82
C MET A 83 -0.06 9.90 -14.50
N ASN A 84 -0.15 11.01 -15.24
CA ASN A 84 0.65 12.20 -14.95
C ASN A 84 0.33 12.78 -13.57
N GLY A 85 -0.96 12.85 -13.22
CA GLY A 85 -1.41 13.28 -11.91
C GLY A 85 -0.81 12.38 -10.82
N LEU A 86 -0.81 11.06 -11.01
CA LEU A 86 -0.35 10.11 -10.00
C LEU A 86 1.13 10.31 -9.70
N MET A 87 1.93 10.41 -10.76
CA MET A 87 3.37 10.61 -10.62
C MET A 87 3.69 11.94 -9.93
N HIS A 88 2.94 13.01 -10.21
CA HIS A 88 3.10 14.28 -9.50
C HIS A 88 2.67 14.19 -8.02
N LEU A 89 1.56 13.51 -7.73
CA LEU A 89 1.11 13.26 -6.36
C LEU A 89 2.18 12.49 -5.57
N ILE A 90 2.77 11.44 -6.17
CA ILE A 90 3.87 10.68 -5.59
C ILE A 90 5.08 11.59 -5.32
N LEU A 91 5.56 12.34 -6.31
CA LEU A 91 6.71 13.23 -6.12
C LEU A 91 6.47 14.27 -5.04
N ASN A 92 5.26 14.83 -4.97
CA ASN A 92 4.90 15.80 -3.94
C ASN A 92 4.85 15.13 -2.55
N GLY A 93 4.33 13.91 -2.45
CA GLY A 93 4.32 13.15 -1.20
C GLY A 93 5.71 12.79 -0.69
N LEU A 94 6.66 12.52 -1.59
CA LEU A 94 8.06 12.21 -1.24
C LEU A 94 8.92 13.46 -1.00
N ARG A 95 8.46 14.64 -1.42
CA ARG A 95 9.24 15.89 -1.32
C ARG A 95 9.51 16.26 0.14
N GLY A 96 10.77 16.41 0.50
CA GLY A 96 11.21 16.77 1.85
C GLY A 96 11.29 15.60 2.83
N MET A 97 10.73 14.43 2.49
CA MET A 97 10.74 13.27 3.39
C MET A 97 12.14 12.74 3.68
N THR A 98 13.07 12.86 2.73
CA THR A 98 14.49 12.53 2.95
C THR A 98 15.11 13.39 4.05
N ASP A 99 14.89 14.70 4.01
CA ASP A 99 15.47 15.65 4.97
C ASP A 99 14.84 15.48 6.36
N GLU A 100 13.53 15.24 6.40
CA GLU A 100 12.78 14.94 7.61
C GLU A 100 13.28 13.66 8.30
N LEU A 101 13.46 12.58 7.55
CA LEU A 101 14.03 11.33 8.07
C LEU A 101 15.47 11.52 8.56
N GLN A 102 16.28 12.32 7.88
CA GLN A 102 17.62 12.67 8.33
C GLN A 102 17.60 13.47 9.64
N ALA A 103 16.67 14.42 9.78
CA ALA A 103 16.51 15.20 11.01
C ALA A 103 16.11 14.30 12.20
N ILE A 104 15.15 13.39 11.98
CA ILE A 104 14.79 12.36 12.97
C ILE A 104 16.01 11.50 13.32
N GLY A 105 16.73 11.02 12.30
CA GLY A 105 17.92 10.17 12.49
C GLY A 105 19.04 10.86 13.26
N ALA A 106 19.25 12.17 13.08
CA ALA A 106 20.24 12.94 13.82
C ALA A 106 19.84 13.09 15.30
N LYS A 107 18.59 13.44 15.59
CA LYS A 107 18.10 13.52 16.97
C LYS A 107 18.07 12.16 17.67
N PHE A 108 17.72 11.09 16.94
CA PHE A 108 17.71 9.74 17.47
C PHE A 108 19.14 9.26 17.81
N GLN A 109 20.13 9.54 16.94
CA GLN A 109 21.53 9.26 17.23
C GLN A 109 22.03 10.01 18.49
N ALA A 110 21.66 11.29 18.64
CA ALA A 110 22.02 12.07 19.83
C ALA A 110 21.39 11.49 21.10
N PHE A 111 20.12 11.05 21.01
CA PHE A 111 19.43 10.36 22.10
C PHE A 111 20.12 9.05 22.50
N ILE A 112 20.52 8.22 21.54
CA ILE A 112 21.26 6.97 21.80
C ILE A 112 22.57 7.28 22.52
N TRP A 113 23.31 8.27 22.04
CA TRP A 113 24.59 8.67 22.64
C TRP A 113 24.43 9.13 24.09
N ASP A 114 23.37 9.88 24.41
CA ASP A 114 23.12 10.36 25.77
C ASP A 114 22.63 9.26 26.71
N LYS A 115 21.73 8.39 26.23
CA LYS A 115 21.12 7.29 27.01
C LYS A 115 22.09 6.14 27.29
N PHE A 116 22.97 5.84 26.35
CA PHE A 116 23.90 4.72 26.41
C PHE A 116 25.36 5.18 26.46
N LYS A 117 25.62 6.37 27.03
CA LYS A 117 27.00 6.88 27.19
C LYS A 117 27.91 5.74 27.65
N PRO A 118 29.03 5.48 26.95
CA PRO A 118 30.02 4.56 27.48
C PRO A 118 30.53 5.18 28.78
N ASP A 119 30.19 4.58 29.92
CA ASP A 119 30.82 4.90 31.20
C ASP A 119 32.31 4.56 31.07
N GLN A 120 33.10 5.52 30.58
CA GLN A 120 34.56 5.39 30.52
C GLN A 120 35.20 5.38 31.91
N SER A 121 34.43 5.43 33.00
CA SER A 121 34.89 5.29 34.37
C SER A 121 34.85 3.84 34.91
N ALA A 122 34.11 2.91 34.29
CA ALA A 122 33.99 1.53 34.78
C ALA A 122 35.01 0.59 34.11
N LYS A 123 36.30 0.91 34.25
CA LYS A 123 37.37 -0.02 33.89
C LYS A 123 37.44 -1.14 34.93
N LYS A 124 37.31 -2.39 34.45
CA LYS A 124 37.63 -3.66 35.13
C LYS A 124 36.78 -4.02 36.34
N VAL A 125 35.79 -4.89 36.13
CA VAL A 125 35.83 -6.24 36.72
C VAL A 125 35.20 -7.21 35.71
N ALA A 126 35.99 -8.15 35.20
CA ALA A 126 35.48 -9.32 34.49
C ALA A 126 34.81 -10.24 35.53
N ALA A 127 33.56 -9.95 35.86
CA ALA A 127 32.71 -10.82 36.67
C ALA A 127 31.33 -10.85 36.00
N ALA A 128 30.84 -12.07 35.76
CA ALA A 128 29.56 -12.42 35.13
C ALA A 128 28.65 -11.23 34.79
N LYS A 129 28.47 -10.94 33.48
CA LYS A 129 27.49 -9.96 32.98
C LYS A 129 26.18 -10.19 33.73
N SER A 130 25.78 -9.22 34.55
CA SER A 130 24.52 -9.30 35.29
C SER A 130 23.37 -9.33 34.29
N ALA A 131 22.22 -9.88 34.68
CA ALA A 131 21.03 -9.89 33.82
C ALA A 131 20.67 -8.47 33.31
N GLU A 132 20.95 -7.44 34.12
CA GLU A 132 20.73 -6.03 33.80
C GLU A 132 21.69 -5.48 32.72
N GLU A 133 22.95 -5.92 32.70
CA GLU A 133 23.90 -5.52 31.65
C GLU A 133 23.52 -6.12 30.29
N LYS A 134 23.02 -7.36 30.31
CA LYS A 134 22.53 -8.04 29.10
C LYS A 134 21.27 -7.37 28.54
N GLU A 135 20.33 -6.99 29.41
CA GLU A 135 19.11 -6.26 28.99
C GLU A 135 19.44 -4.89 28.37
N LYS A 136 20.43 -4.16 28.94
CA LYS A 136 20.91 -2.89 28.36
C LYS A 136 21.58 -3.06 26.99
N GLU A 137 22.34 -4.13 26.80
CA GLU A 137 22.98 -4.48 25.52
C GLU A 137 21.93 -4.84 24.46
N ASP A 138 20.97 -5.69 24.81
CA ASP A 138 19.84 -6.06 23.94
C ASP A 138 19.02 -4.81 23.56
N ASP A 139 18.80 -3.88 24.48
CA ASP A 139 18.11 -2.62 24.18
C ASP A 139 18.91 -1.73 23.23
N LEU A 140 20.21 -1.53 23.46
CA LEU A 140 21.08 -0.75 22.57
C LEU A 140 21.03 -1.27 21.13
N ASP A 141 21.10 -2.59 20.95
CA ASP A 141 21.00 -3.22 19.63
C ASP A 141 19.68 -2.89 18.93
N ARG A 142 18.58 -2.82 19.68
CA ARG A 142 17.27 -2.41 19.13
C ARG A 142 17.24 -0.95 18.70
N TYR A 143 17.89 -0.05 19.45
CA TYR A 143 18.02 1.35 19.04
C TYR A 143 18.92 1.49 17.80
N LEU A 144 20.04 0.75 17.73
CA LEU A 144 20.91 0.74 16.56
C LEU A 144 20.19 0.18 15.32
N LEU A 145 19.35 -0.84 15.49
CA LEU A 145 18.51 -1.37 14.43
C LEU A 145 17.51 -0.33 13.92
N ALA A 146 16.83 0.40 14.82
CA ALA A 146 15.94 1.49 14.44
C ALA A 146 16.69 2.63 13.72
N GLN A 147 17.93 2.92 14.11
CA GLN A 147 18.77 3.90 13.40
C GLN A 147 19.13 3.42 11.99
N SER A 148 19.42 2.12 11.82
CA SER A 148 19.63 1.52 10.49
C SER A 148 18.39 1.64 9.62
N LEU A 149 17.21 1.36 10.19
CA LEU A 149 15.93 1.48 9.48
C LEU A 149 15.70 2.90 8.95
N ILE A 150 16.03 3.95 9.72
CA ILE A 150 15.94 5.34 9.24
C ILE A 150 16.83 5.56 8.02
N LYS A 151 18.07 5.05 8.02
CA LYS A 151 18.99 5.15 6.87
C LYS A 151 18.47 4.41 5.64
N ASP A 152 17.88 3.24 5.85
CA ASP A 152 17.28 2.44 4.78
C ASP A 152 16.07 3.18 4.18
N MET A 153 15.22 3.80 5.01
CA MET A 153 14.10 4.62 4.55
C MET A 153 14.58 5.86 3.75
N VAL A 154 15.61 6.56 4.22
CA VAL A 154 16.23 7.69 3.49
C VAL A 154 16.69 7.25 2.09
N THR A 155 17.36 6.10 2.00
CA THR A 155 17.84 5.55 0.74
C THR A 155 16.66 5.15 -0.16
N PHE A 156 15.63 4.53 0.41
CA PHE A 156 14.45 4.08 -0.31
C PHE A 156 13.67 5.27 -0.90
N VAL A 157 13.38 6.29 -0.10
CA VAL A 157 12.68 7.51 -0.52
C VAL A 157 13.46 8.21 -1.63
N THR A 158 14.77 8.36 -1.47
CA THR A 158 15.64 8.99 -2.48
C THR A 158 15.61 8.23 -3.80
N CYS A 159 15.69 6.89 -3.75
CA CYS A 159 15.59 6.05 -4.93
C CYS A 159 14.23 6.17 -5.62
N CYS A 160 13.13 6.16 -4.85
CA CYS A 160 11.77 6.31 -5.38
C CYS A 160 11.56 7.66 -6.05
N SER A 161 12.00 8.76 -5.42
CA SER A 161 11.91 10.11 -6.00
C SER A 161 12.67 10.24 -7.31
N ARG A 162 13.90 9.69 -7.37
CA ARG A 162 14.70 9.69 -8.60
C ARG A 162 14.04 8.88 -9.71
N GLN A 163 13.48 7.72 -9.37
CA GLN A 163 12.80 6.87 -10.33
C GLN A 163 11.52 7.51 -10.86
N CYS A 164 10.69 8.08 -9.98
CA CYS A 164 9.47 8.75 -10.40
C CYS A 164 9.77 9.94 -11.33
N THR A 165 10.80 10.74 -11.03
CA THR A 165 11.30 11.79 -11.92
C THR A 165 11.74 11.25 -13.29
N LYS A 166 12.44 10.11 -13.31
CA LYS A 166 12.86 9.46 -14.56
C LYS A 166 11.65 8.99 -15.39
N LEU A 167 10.67 8.36 -14.74
CA LEU A 167 9.45 7.87 -15.39
C LEU A 167 8.62 9.02 -15.95
N LEU A 168 8.47 10.14 -15.22
CA LEU A 168 7.80 11.34 -15.73
C LEU A 168 8.46 11.87 -17.01
N LYS A 169 9.80 11.94 -17.03
CA LYS A 169 10.53 12.38 -18.22
C LYS A 169 10.34 11.42 -19.40
N GLN A 170 10.36 10.12 -19.16
CA GLN A 170 10.11 9.11 -20.19
C GLN A 170 8.68 9.18 -20.72
N ARG A 171 7.70 9.30 -19.82
CA ARG A 171 6.28 9.45 -20.15
C ARG A 171 6.06 10.64 -21.06
N LYS A 172 6.65 11.79 -20.72
CA LYS A 172 6.56 13.00 -21.55
C LYS A 172 6.98 12.74 -23.00
N GLY A 173 8.09 12.03 -23.21
CA GLY A 173 8.54 11.69 -24.57
C GLY A 173 7.67 10.63 -25.28
N TYR A 174 7.00 9.73 -24.56
CA TYR A 174 5.99 8.84 -25.16
C TYR A 174 4.71 9.60 -25.53
N LEU A 175 4.25 10.48 -24.65
CA LEU A 175 3.09 11.35 -24.87
C LEU A 175 3.30 12.26 -26.09
N GLU A 176 4.44 12.96 -26.16
CA GLU A 176 4.77 13.85 -27.28
C GLU A 176 4.76 13.07 -28.60
N ARG A 177 5.46 11.93 -28.67
CA ARG A 177 5.47 11.09 -29.88
C ARG A 177 4.08 10.60 -30.27
N ALA A 178 3.31 10.04 -29.33
CA ALA A 178 1.97 9.55 -29.62
C ALA A 178 1.04 10.68 -30.10
N SER A 179 1.19 11.89 -29.55
CA SER A 179 0.42 13.07 -29.98
C SER A 179 0.81 13.58 -31.36
N GLU A 180 2.10 13.48 -31.73
CA GLU A 180 2.63 13.92 -33.01
C GLU A 180 2.30 12.93 -34.14
N THR A 181 2.53 11.64 -33.92
CA THR A 181 2.36 10.60 -34.95
C THR A 181 0.90 10.21 -35.12
N LYS A 182 0.10 10.30 -34.05
CA LYS A 182 -1.25 9.72 -33.96
C LYS A 182 -1.30 8.24 -34.35
N ASP A 183 -0.15 7.55 -34.28
CA ASP A 183 -0.02 6.15 -34.64
C ASP A 183 -0.53 5.25 -33.51
N THR A 184 -1.19 4.16 -33.88
CA THR A 184 -1.71 3.17 -32.94
C THR A 184 -0.57 2.49 -32.18
N GLU A 185 0.59 2.27 -32.81
CA GLU A 185 1.73 1.63 -32.13
C GLU A 185 2.27 2.51 -30.98
N ASP A 186 2.46 3.81 -31.22
CA ASP A 186 2.94 4.74 -30.21
C ASP A 186 1.93 4.93 -29.06
N ARG A 187 0.62 4.88 -29.37
CA ARG A 187 -0.45 4.85 -28.36
C ARG A 187 -0.34 3.62 -27.46
N ILE A 188 -0.21 2.44 -28.05
CA ILE A 188 -0.05 1.18 -27.30
C ILE A 188 1.21 1.22 -26.43
N ARG A 189 2.33 1.75 -26.94
CA ARG A 189 3.57 1.89 -26.17
C ARG A 189 3.38 2.78 -24.94
N LEU A 190 2.66 3.89 -25.06
CA LEU A 190 2.36 4.75 -23.92
C LEU A 190 1.44 4.04 -22.91
N LYS A 191 0.39 3.36 -23.36
CA LYS A 191 -0.52 2.59 -22.47
C LYS A 191 0.24 1.53 -21.67
N VAL A 192 1.04 0.71 -22.35
CA VAL A 192 1.90 -0.31 -21.70
C VAL A 192 2.90 0.32 -20.74
N PHE A 193 3.45 1.48 -21.10
CA PHE A 193 4.35 2.22 -20.20
C PHE A 193 3.62 2.71 -18.94
N ASP A 194 2.44 3.27 -19.07
CA ASP A 194 1.65 3.81 -17.95
C ASP A 194 1.20 2.69 -17.00
N GLU A 195 0.72 1.55 -17.52
CA GLU A 195 0.33 0.38 -16.70
C GLU A 195 1.51 -0.20 -15.90
N ARG A 196 2.67 -0.39 -16.57
CA ARG A 196 3.89 -0.88 -15.90
C ARG A 196 4.39 0.10 -14.85
N SER A 197 4.38 1.39 -15.18
CA SER A 197 4.81 2.45 -14.28
C SER A 197 3.89 2.57 -13.07
N PHE A 198 2.57 2.43 -13.28
CA PHE A 198 1.58 2.39 -12.20
C PHE A 198 1.90 1.25 -11.25
N THR A 199 1.99 0.02 -11.76
CA THR A 199 2.23 -1.18 -10.96
C THR A 199 3.52 -1.07 -10.14
N GLU A 200 4.61 -0.61 -10.76
CA GLU A 200 5.89 -0.47 -10.07
C GLU A 200 5.86 0.63 -8.99
N LEU A 201 5.38 1.83 -9.34
CA LEU A 201 5.34 2.94 -8.40
C LEU A 201 4.38 2.68 -7.24
N HIS A 202 3.19 2.14 -7.53
CA HIS A 202 2.19 1.80 -6.53
C HIS A 202 2.72 0.76 -5.54
N GLY A 203 3.35 -0.31 -6.03
CA GLY A 203 4.01 -1.31 -5.18
C GLY A 203 5.07 -0.71 -4.26
N ARG A 204 5.89 0.23 -4.76
CA ARG A 204 6.88 0.95 -3.94
C ARG A 204 6.23 1.82 -2.87
N MET A 205 5.11 2.48 -3.18
CA MET A 205 4.38 3.32 -2.24
C MET A 205 3.67 2.49 -1.17
N ILE A 206 3.19 1.29 -1.50
CA ILE A 206 2.70 0.30 -0.51
C ILE A 206 3.82 -0.04 0.47
N SER A 207 5.00 -0.43 -0.03
CA SER A 207 6.14 -0.78 0.82
C SER A 207 6.57 0.39 1.71
N LEU A 208 6.64 1.61 1.17
CA LEU A 208 6.99 2.80 1.94
C LEU A 208 5.94 3.11 3.02
N LYS A 209 4.65 2.98 2.70
CA LYS A 209 3.56 3.15 3.68
C LYS A 209 3.72 2.18 4.84
N SER A 210 4.00 0.91 4.55
CA SER A 210 4.24 -0.12 5.57
C SER A 210 5.48 0.20 6.39
N PHE A 211 6.60 0.60 5.77
CA PHE A 211 7.80 0.99 6.52
C PHE A 211 7.58 2.18 7.45
N VAL A 212 6.88 3.21 6.99
CA VAL A 212 6.54 4.38 7.84
C VAL A 212 5.65 3.95 9.00
N GLN A 213 4.63 3.12 8.75
CA GLN A 213 3.77 2.60 9.80
C GLN A 213 4.56 1.77 10.83
N ASP A 214 5.41 0.86 10.37
CA ASP A 214 6.22 0.00 11.23
C ASP A 214 7.21 0.84 12.05
N PHE A 215 7.88 1.80 11.42
CA PHE A 215 8.77 2.74 12.11
C PHE A 215 8.05 3.49 13.22
N CYS A 216 6.85 3.99 12.97
CA CYS A 216 6.08 4.74 13.96
C CYS A 216 5.51 3.84 15.06
N ASN A 217 5.15 2.60 14.72
CA ASN A 217 4.75 1.59 15.69
C ASN A 217 5.89 1.23 16.67
N LEU A 218 7.15 1.39 16.28
CA LEU A 218 8.29 1.17 17.18
C LEU A 218 8.24 2.07 18.42
N PHE A 219 7.58 3.23 18.38
CA PHE A 219 7.64 4.26 19.43
C PHE A 219 6.31 4.50 20.16
N GLU A 220 5.35 3.55 20.11
CA GLU A 220 4.00 3.73 20.69
C GLU A 220 3.37 5.05 20.25
N SER A 221 3.50 5.37 18.97
CA SER A 221 2.65 6.39 18.42
C SER A 221 1.30 5.71 18.19
N GLU A 222 0.32 6.00 19.06
CA GLU A 222 -1.06 5.55 18.89
C GLU A 222 -1.61 6.18 17.59
N TRP A 223 -1.29 5.57 16.44
CA TRP A 223 -1.81 5.95 15.13
C TRP A 223 -3.14 5.23 14.85
N SER A 224 -3.42 4.19 15.62
CA SER A 224 -4.62 3.38 15.56
C SER A 224 -5.68 3.92 16.51
N SER A 225 -6.36 5.03 16.16
CA SER A 225 -7.77 5.29 16.45
C SER A 225 -8.12 6.79 16.33
N SER A 226 -8.38 7.22 15.11
CA SER A 226 -9.46 8.18 14.87
C SER A 226 -10.18 7.84 13.57
N ASN A 227 -11.01 6.79 13.63
CA ASN A 227 -12.33 6.82 12.99
C ASN A 227 -13.17 5.64 13.50
N PRO A 228 -14.47 5.84 13.81
CA PRO A 228 -15.38 6.50 12.89
C PRO A 228 -16.40 7.44 13.58
N GLN A 229 -16.34 8.74 13.28
CA GLN A 229 -17.57 9.54 13.31
C GLN A 229 -17.67 10.39 12.04
N ASN A 230 -18.49 9.88 11.12
CA ASN A 230 -19.48 10.73 10.48
C ASN A 230 -20.14 11.62 11.55
N SER A 231 -19.85 12.91 11.54
CA SER A 231 -20.87 13.95 11.39
C SER A 231 -20.28 15.33 11.66
N SER A 232 -20.89 16.31 11.01
CA SER A 232 -20.71 17.75 11.22
C SER A 232 -19.64 18.44 10.37
N VAL A 233 -19.76 18.31 9.05
CA VAL A 233 -19.63 19.51 8.20
C VAL A 233 -20.91 20.33 8.36
N VAL A 234 -20.76 21.49 9.01
CA VAL A 234 -21.78 22.54 9.03
C VAL A 234 -21.81 23.21 7.66
N SER A 235 -22.98 23.22 7.01
CA SER A 235 -23.67 24.39 6.39
C SER A 235 -24.75 23.92 5.38
N PRO A 236 -25.73 24.76 4.98
CA PRO A 236 -26.87 25.22 5.76
C PRO A 236 -28.21 24.66 5.22
N THR A 237 -29.18 24.59 6.12
CA THR A 237 -30.65 24.59 5.96
C THR A 237 -31.25 24.41 4.54
N LYS A 238 -31.89 23.26 4.29
CA LYS A 238 -33.28 23.22 3.79
C LYS A 238 -33.90 21.84 4.04
N LYS A 239 -35.10 21.88 4.64
CA LYS A 239 -35.97 20.76 5.02
C LYS A 239 -36.22 19.83 3.82
N ILE A 240 -36.33 18.52 4.06
CA ILE A 240 -37.47 17.67 3.68
C ILE A 240 -37.33 16.29 4.34
N SER A 241 -38.34 15.98 5.14
CA SER A 241 -38.97 14.70 5.51
C SER A 241 -38.18 13.38 5.57
N THR A 242 -38.22 12.83 6.78
CA THR A 242 -37.93 11.46 7.22
C THR A 242 -38.75 10.40 6.47
N GLN A 243 -38.12 9.55 5.66
CA GLN A 243 -38.50 8.16 5.34
C GLN A 243 -37.51 7.63 4.29
N LEU A 244 -36.52 6.81 4.69
CA LEU A 244 -35.76 5.86 3.83
C LEU A 244 -34.55 5.31 4.60
N VAL A 245 -34.77 4.39 5.54
CA VAL A 245 -33.66 3.57 6.11
C VAL A 245 -34.05 2.07 6.16
N ALA A 246 -35.23 1.69 5.66
CA ALA A 246 -35.67 0.29 5.60
C ALA A 246 -35.47 -0.37 4.22
N SER A 247 -34.99 0.38 3.21
CA SER A 247 -34.88 -0.12 1.83
C SER A 247 -33.49 -0.63 1.42
N SER A 248 -32.42 -0.22 2.11
CA SER A 248 -31.05 -0.58 1.71
C SER A 248 -30.57 -1.94 2.23
N THR A 249 -31.11 -2.45 3.33
CA THR A 249 -30.74 -3.79 3.85
C THR A 249 -31.39 -4.91 3.06
N ASN A 250 -32.61 -4.71 2.54
CA ASN A 250 -33.31 -5.70 1.71
C ASN A 250 -32.68 -5.85 0.31
N ALA A 251 -32.13 -4.77 -0.26
CA ALA A 251 -31.47 -4.81 -1.57
C ALA A 251 -30.15 -5.62 -1.53
N ILE A 252 -29.33 -5.41 -0.49
CA ILE A 252 -28.06 -6.14 -0.32
C ILE A 252 -28.30 -7.63 -0.06
N GLN A 253 -29.37 -7.97 0.67
CA GLN A 253 -29.72 -9.37 0.93
C GLN A 253 -30.28 -10.06 -0.33
N ALA A 254 -31.04 -9.35 -1.16
CA ALA A 254 -31.54 -9.87 -2.43
C ALA A 254 -30.41 -10.11 -3.46
N GLU A 255 -29.43 -9.20 -3.56
CA GLU A 255 -28.26 -9.38 -4.44
C GLU A 255 -27.40 -10.57 -4.02
N MET A 256 -27.18 -10.75 -2.71
CA MET A 256 -26.42 -11.89 -2.19
C MET A 256 -27.14 -13.22 -2.48
N GLN A 257 -28.47 -13.25 -2.38
CA GLN A 257 -29.27 -14.43 -2.67
C GLN A 257 -29.28 -14.75 -4.18
N GLN A 258 -29.32 -13.73 -5.03
CA GLN A 258 -29.24 -13.88 -6.49
C GLN A 258 -27.87 -14.40 -6.93
N GLN A 259 -26.78 -13.89 -6.33
CA GLN A 259 -25.43 -14.35 -6.63
C GLN A 259 -25.20 -15.81 -6.21
N GLN A 260 -25.78 -16.22 -5.08
CA GLN A 260 -25.74 -17.61 -4.63
C GLN A 260 -26.51 -18.54 -5.57
N GLN A 261 -27.65 -18.10 -6.10
CA GLN A 261 -28.44 -18.87 -7.06
C GLN A 261 -27.71 -19.03 -8.40
N GLN A 262 -27.01 -17.99 -8.86
CA GLN A 262 -26.19 -18.04 -10.08
C GLN A 262 -25.02 -19.03 -9.95
N GLN A 263 -24.35 -19.09 -8.78
CA GLN A 263 -23.29 -20.07 -8.54
C GLN A 263 -23.82 -21.52 -8.57
N GLN A 264 -25.02 -21.76 -8.04
CA GLN A 264 -25.62 -23.10 -8.07
C GLN A 264 -25.95 -23.54 -9.51
N GLN A 265 -26.47 -22.64 -10.34
CA GLN A 265 -26.74 -22.95 -11.75
C GLN A 265 -25.46 -23.27 -12.53
N GLN A 266 -24.38 -22.51 -12.31
CA GLN A 266 -23.09 -22.80 -12.96
C GLN A 266 -22.51 -24.15 -12.54
N GLN A 267 -22.68 -24.55 -11.27
CA GLN A 267 -22.25 -25.87 -10.81
C GLN A 267 -23.07 -27.00 -11.46
N GLN A 268 -24.39 -26.84 -11.58
CA GLN A 268 -25.23 -27.83 -12.27
C GLN A 268 -24.83 -27.99 -13.74
N GLN A 269 -24.63 -26.90 -14.46
CA GLN A 269 -24.20 -26.96 -15.86
C GLN A 269 -22.85 -27.67 -16.03
N ARG A 270 -21.89 -27.46 -15.11
CA ARG A 270 -20.61 -28.18 -15.13
C ARG A 270 -20.76 -29.67 -14.90
N VAL A 271 -21.66 -30.08 -14.00
CA VAL A 271 -21.92 -31.50 -13.72
C VAL A 271 -22.59 -32.16 -14.93
N GLU A 272 -23.57 -31.51 -15.55
CA GLU A 272 -24.22 -32.02 -16.76
C GLU A 272 -23.24 -32.18 -17.92
N GLN A 273 -22.37 -31.18 -18.12
CA GLN A 273 -21.34 -31.24 -19.17
C GLN A 273 -20.33 -32.38 -18.93
N GLN A 274 -19.95 -32.64 -17.68
CA GLN A 274 -19.12 -33.81 -17.33
C GLN A 274 -19.82 -35.14 -17.57
N GLN A 275 -21.13 -35.23 -17.29
CA GLN A 275 -21.91 -36.44 -17.54
C GLN A 275 -22.05 -36.73 -19.05
N GLN A 276 -22.28 -35.69 -19.86
CA GLN A 276 -22.32 -35.82 -21.33
C GLN A 276 -20.98 -36.30 -21.88
N LEU A 277 -19.86 -35.70 -21.46
CA LEU A 277 -18.53 -36.14 -21.87
C LEU A 277 -18.21 -37.58 -21.43
N SER A 278 -18.70 -38.01 -20.27
CA SER A 278 -18.54 -39.39 -19.81
C SER A 278 -19.39 -40.38 -20.62
N ALA A 279 -20.60 -39.98 -21.02
CA ALA A 279 -21.48 -40.81 -21.85
C ALA A 279 -20.92 -40.97 -23.28
N GLU A 280 -20.40 -39.90 -23.87
CA GLU A 280 -19.72 -39.96 -25.18
C GLU A 280 -18.48 -40.85 -25.16
N ARG A 281 -17.66 -40.77 -24.09
CA ARG A 281 -16.51 -41.68 -23.90
C ARG A 281 -16.94 -43.14 -23.76
N GLY A 282 -18.06 -43.40 -23.07
CA GLY A 282 -18.61 -44.75 -22.94
C GLY A 282 -19.11 -45.32 -24.27
N ALA A 283 -19.78 -44.51 -25.09
CA ALA A 283 -20.29 -44.92 -26.40
C ALA A 283 -19.17 -45.22 -27.40
N LEU A 284 -18.08 -44.43 -27.40
CA LEU A 284 -16.90 -44.66 -28.24
C LEU A 284 -16.14 -45.94 -27.84
N SER A 285 -16.17 -46.32 -26.56
CA SER A 285 -15.54 -47.56 -26.09
C SER A 285 -16.33 -48.83 -26.42
N ALA A 286 -17.60 -48.72 -26.81
CA ALA A 286 -18.45 -49.86 -27.18
C ALA A 286 -18.44 -50.16 -28.70
N GLN A 287 -17.78 -49.31 -29.50
CA GLN A 287 -17.64 -49.46 -30.95
C GLN A 287 -16.28 -50.05 -31.40
N HIS A 288 -15.40 -50.38 -30.45
CA HIS A 288 -14.12 -51.07 -30.64
C HIS A 288 -14.08 -52.37 -29.85
#